data_AF-A0A7C8FAG5-F1
#
_entry.id   AF-A0A7C8FAG5-F1
#
_cell.length_a   1.000
_cell.length_b   1.000
_cell.length_c   1.000
_cell.angle_alpha   90.00
_cell.angle_beta   90.00
_cell.angle_gamma   90.00
#
_symmetry.space_group_name_H-M   'P 1'
#
loop_
_entity.id
_entity.type
_entity.pdbx_description
1 polymer ?
#
loop_
_entity_poly.entity_id
_entity_poly.type
_entity_poly.pdbx_seq_one_letter_code
_entity_poly.pdbx_strand_id
1 'polypeptide(L)'
;MLRKLILNKMLMVSLLTSISLILYGMDYILLGSATELSIWFLGNLAFLPVYVMIVTLMIERVLKERERHAVMRKLNMVIGVFFSEVGNRLLKELSVYVVCCNDLKAHLLINGTWKQPEFSAALDYLQKSDLKIESTRCEVAGVSGTA
;
A
#
# COMPACT_ATOMS: atom_id res chain seq x y z
N MET A 1 12.12 23.18 3.50
CA MET A 1 12.21 21.79 4.04
C MET A 1 13.19 20.92 3.25
N LEU A 2 13.11 20.86 1.91
CA LEU A 2 14.02 20.09 1.05
C LEU A 2 15.52 20.39 1.27
N ARG A 3 15.90 21.67 1.39
CA ARG A 3 17.30 22.08 1.61
C ARG A 3 17.90 21.51 2.90
N LYS A 4 17.11 21.42 3.98
CA LYS A 4 17.54 20.79 5.26
C LYS A 4 17.76 19.28 5.11
N LEU A 5 16.88 18.61 4.35
CA LEU A 5 17.00 17.17 4.08
C LEU A 5 18.24 16.84 3.25
N ILE A 6 18.50 17.62 2.21
CA ILE A 6 19.68 17.48 1.35
C ILE A 6 20.95 17.79 2.15
N LEU A 7 20.95 18.85 2.97
CA LEU A 7 22.10 19.21 3.82
C LEU A 7 22.45 18.09 4.82
N ASN A 8 21.44 17.50 5.47
CA ASN A 8 21.66 16.39 6.42
C ASN A 8 22.19 15.14 5.71
N LYS A 9 21.68 14.84 4.50
CA LYS A 9 22.18 13.73 3.69
C LYS A 9 23.64 13.92 3.30
N MET A 10 24.00 15.12 2.82
CA MET A 10 25.38 15.47 2.46
C MET A 10 26.32 15.41 3.67
N LEU A 11 25.85 15.82 4.86
CA LEU A 11 26.62 15.75 6.11
C LEU A 11 26.85 14.30 6.55
N MET A 12 25.85 13.41 6.41
CA MET A 12 26.05 11.98 6.67
C MET A 12 27.08 11.37 5.72
N VAL A 13 26.98 11.68 4.42
CA VAL A 13 27.91 11.17 3.40
C VAL A 13 29.33 11.66 3.68
N SER A 14 29.52 12.95 3.98
CA SER A 14 30.85 13.49 4.27
C SER A 14 31.42 12.90 5.57
N LEU A 15 30.61 12.74 6.62
CA LEU A 15 31.04 12.12 7.88
C LEU A 15 31.52 10.68 7.67
N LEU A 16 30.74 9.86 6.96
CA LEU A 16 31.14 8.47 6.65
C LEU A 16 32.41 8.42 5.81
N THR A 17 32.53 9.30 4.82
CA THR A 17 33.71 9.38 3.96
C THR A 17 34.96 9.75 4.78
N SER A 18 34.85 10.72 5.69
CA SER A 18 35.94 11.11 6.58
C SER A 18 36.35 9.97 7.51
N ILE A 19 35.38 9.26 8.10
CA ILE A 19 35.68 8.09 8.96
C ILE A 19 36.40 7.00 8.16
N SER A 20 35.93 6.69 6.94
CA SER A 20 36.60 5.72 6.07
C SER A 20 38.04 6.13 5.74
N LEU A 21 38.27 7.42 5.44
CA LEU A 21 39.61 7.94 5.14
C LEU A 21 40.55 7.83 6.35
N ILE A 22 40.05 8.12 7.56
CA ILE A 22 40.82 7.97 8.80
C ILE A 22 41.18 6.50 9.04
N LEU A 23 40.24 5.58 8.84
CA LEU A 23 40.48 4.14 9.03
C LEU A 23 41.54 3.61 8.04
N TYR A 24 41.44 3.96 6.76
CA TYR A 24 42.47 3.59 5.78
C TYR A 24 43.83 4.25 6.06
N GLY A 25 43.83 5.50 6.55
CA GLY A 25 45.06 6.17 6.98
C GLY A 25 45.71 5.51 8.19
N MET A 26 44.91 5.02 9.14
CA MET A 26 45.40 4.29 10.32
C MET A 26 45.97 2.92 9.92
N ASP A 27 45.30 2.20 9.01
CA ASP A 27 45.77 0.92 8.46
C ASP A 27 47.13 1.07 7.76
N TYR A 28 47.29 2.14 6.97
CA TYR A 28 48.56 2.47 6.31
C TYR A 28 49.72 2.70 7.29
N ILE A 29 49.47 3.39 8.41
CA ILE A 29 50.51 3.67 9.43
C ILE A 29 50.84 2.41 10.26
N LEU A 30 49.85 1.55 10.54
CA LEU A 30 50.00 0.36 11.38
C LEU A 30 50.70 -0.81 10.66
N LEU A 31 50.39 -1.08 9.38
CA LEU A 31 50.96 -2.19 8.61
C LEU A 31 52.16 -1.79 7.72
N GLY A 32 52.41 -0.49 7.55
CA GLY A 32 53.69 0.05 7.07
C GLY A 32 54.04 -0.21 5.60
N SER A 33 53.19 -0.85 4.79
CA SER A 33 53.44 -1.02 3.35
C SER A 33 52.20 -0.74 2.47
N ALA A 34 52.39 0.10 1.45
CA ALA A 34 51.36 0.42 0.45
C ALA A 34 50.91 -0.81 -0.36
N THR A 35 51.77 -1.83 -0.45
CA THR A 35 51.52 -3.03 -1.24
C THR A 35 50.43 -3.91 -0.64
N GLU A 36 50.42 -4.09 0.68
CA GLU A 36 49.39 -4.89 1.35
C GLU A 36 48.02 -4.22 1.21
N LEU A 37 47.94 -2.90 1.45
CA LEU A 37 46.73 -2.11 1.22
C LEU A 37 46.21 -2.26 -0.23
N SER A 38 47.11 -2.25 -1.22
CA SER A 38 46.74 -2.38 -2.63
C SER A 38 46.14 -3.76 -2.94
N ILE A 39 46.70 -4.84 -2.39
CA ILE A 39 46.19 -6.20 -2.58
C ILE A 39 44.79 -6.34 -1.95
N TRP A 40 44.59 -5.86 -0.73
CA TRP A 40 43.28 -5.86 -0.06
C TRP A 40 42.25 -4.99 -0.79
N PHE A 41 42.66 -3.81 -1.27
CA PHE A 41 41.80 -2.92 -2.04
C PHE A 41 41.39 -3.55 -3.37
N LEU A 42 42.33 -4.14 -4.11
CA LEU A 42 42.06 -4.81 -5.37
C LEU A 42 41.14 -6.02 -5.19
N GLY A 43 41.30 -6.77 -4.09
CA GLY A 43 40.36 -7.84 -3.72
C GLY A 43 38.94 -7.33 -3.51
N ASN A 44 38.75 -6.25 -2.75
CA ASN A 44 37.43 -5.63 -2.57
C ASN A 44 36.84 -5.13 -3.90
N LEU A 45 37.67 -4.55 -4.77
CA LEU A 45 37.25 -4.07 -6.08
C LEU A 45 36.85 -5.22 -7.01
N ALA A 46 37.55 -6.36 -6.94
CA ALA A 46 37.22 -7.56 -7.71
C ALA A 46 35.87 -8.16 -7.31
N PHE A 47 35.45 -8.03 -6.04
CA PHE A 47 34.13 -8.47 -5.57
C PHE A 47 33.01 -7.44 -5.79
N LEU A 48 33.33 -6.22 -6.26
CA LEU A 48 32.34 -5.17 -6.50
C LEU A 48 31.13 -5.60 -7.36
N PRO A 49 31.30 -6.37 -8.47
CA PRO A 49 30.17 -6.84 -9.25
C PRO A 49 29.16 -7.67 -8.44
N VAL A 50 29.66 -8.51 -7.52
CA VAL A 50 28.83 -9.33 -6.63
C VAL A 50 28.09 -8.44 -5.64
N TYR A 51 28.76 -7.46 -5.04
CA TYR A 51 28.13 -6.52 -4.11
C TYR A 51 27.01 -5.72 -4.78
N VAL A 52 27.27 -5.15 -5.96
CA VAL A 52 26.25 -4.39 -6.70
C VAL A 52 25.09 -5.29 -7.08
N MET A 53 25.33 -6.53 -7.53
CA MET A 53 24.28 -7.49 -7.84
C MET A 53 23.36 -7.73 -6.63
N ILE A 54 23.93 -8.03 -5.46
CA ILE A 54 23.15 -8.32 -4.26
C ILE A 54 22.35 -7.09 -3.82
N VAL A 55 22.99 -5.91 -3.78
CA VAL A 55 22.34 -4.66 -3.34
C VAL A 55 21.22 -4.28 -4.30
N THR A 56 21.44 -4.36 -5.61
CA THR A 56 20.41 -4.08 -6.62
C THR A 56 19.22 -5.03 -6.48
N LEU A 57 19.45 -6.34 -6.40
CA LEU A 57 18.37 -7.32 -6.21
C LEU A 57 17.58 -7.08 -4.92
N MET A 58 18.27 -6.67 -3.84
CA MET A 58 17.60 -6.29 -2.59
C MET A 58 16.73 -5.04 -2.77
N ILE A 59 17.27 -4.00 -3.42
CA ILE A 59 16.54 -2.75 -3.67
C ILE A 59 15.33 -3.00 -4.59
N GLU A 60 15.48 -3.79 -5.64
CA GLU A 60 14.39 -4.15 -6.56
C GLU A 60 13.23 -4.81 -5.82
N ARG A 61 13.51 -5.76 -4.91
CA ARG A 61 12.47 -6.38 -4.09
C ARG A 61 11.72 -5.37 -3.24
N VAL A 62 12.44 -4.48 -2.57
CA VAL A 62 11.83 -3.43 -1.75
C VAL A 62 10.98 -2.49 -2.61
N LEU A 63 11.49 -2.08 -3.78
CA LEU A 63 10.79 -1.18 -4.69
C LEU A 63 9.51 -1.82 -5.24
N LYS A 64 9.57 -3.09 -5.63
CA LYS A 64 8.42 -3.85 -6.14
C LYS A 64 7.31 -3.98 -5.10
N GLU A 65 7.64 -4.19 -3.83
CA GLU A 65 6.63 -4.23 -2.76
C GLU A 65 5.98 -2.86 -2.56
N ARG A 66 6.77 -1.77 -2.61
CA ARG A 66 6.24 -0.40 -2.53
C ARG A 66 5.31 -0.07 -3.69
N GLU A 67 5.65 -0.50 -4.90
CA GLU A 67 4.82 -0.32 -6.09
C GLU A 67 3.50 -1.09 -5.96
N ARG A 68 3.55 -2.36 -5.55
CA ARG A 68 2.36 -3.18 -5.30
C ARG A 68 1.41 -2.49 -4.31
N HIS A 69 1.93 -1.99 -3.19
CA HIS A 69 1.12 -1.23 -2.24
C HIS A 69 0.55 0.07 -2.83
N ALA A 70 1.31 0.77 -3.68
CA ALA A 70 0.82 1.98 -4.33
C ALA A 70 -0.32 1.68 -5.31
N VAL A 71 -0.21 0.60 -6.09
CA VAL A 71 -1.28 0.14 -6.99
C VAL A 71 -2.52 -0.27 -6.20
N MET A 72 -2.37 -1.06 -5.13
CA MET A 72 -3.50 -1.46 -4.27
C MET A 72 -4.24 -0.24 -3.69
N ARG A 73 -3.50 0.78 -3.23
CA ARG A 73 -4.12 2.03 -2.75
C ARG A 73 -4.89 2.76 -3.84
N LYS A 74 -4.34 2.83 -5.06
CA LYS A 74 -5.03 3.45 -6.20
C LYS A 74 -6.30 2.69 -6.58
N LEU A 75 -6.25 1.36 -6.60
CA LEU A 75 -7.44 0.53 -6.85
C LEU A 75 -8.51 0.76 -5.78
N ASN A 76 -8.12 0.79 -4.50
CA ASN A 76 -9.05 1.08 -3.42
C ASN A 76 -9.68 2.47 -3.54
N MET A 77 -8.94 3.48 -4.04
CA MET A 77 -9.50 4.79 -4.35
C MET A 77 -10.53 4.71 -5.49
N VAL A 78 -10.22 4.02 -6.58
CA VAL A 78 -11.16 3.85 -7.71
C VAL A 78 -12.42 3.11 -7.29
N ILE A 79 -12.30 2.06 -6.47
CA ILE A 79 -13.45 1.34 -5.89
C ILE A 79 -14.27 2.30 -5.03
N GLY A 80 -13.62 3.11 -4.20
CA GLY A 80 -14.30 4.13 -3.39
C GLY A 80 -15.11 5.11 -4.24
N VAL A 81 -14.50 5.64 -5.31
CA VAL A 81 -15.18 6.54 -6.26
C VAL A 81 -16.33 5.84 -6.99
N PHE A 82 -16.14 4.60 -7.42
CA PHE A 82 -17.22 3.83 -8.05
C PHE A 82 -18.44 3.70 -7.15
N PHE A 83 -18.25 3.35 -5.87
CA PHE A 83 -19.35 3.22 -4.93
C PHE A 83 -19.95 4.57 -4.53
N SER A 84 -19.16 5.66 -4.46
CA SER A 84 -19.72 6.98 -4.16
C SER A 84 -20.56 7.55 -5.30
N GLU A 85 -20.14 7.33 -6.55
CA GLU A 85 -20.81 7.92 -7.73
C GLU A 85 -21.95 7.06 -8.26
N VAL A 86 -21.76 5.74 -8.38
CA VAL A 86 -22.70 4.85 -9.06
C VAL A 86 -23.16 3.70 -8.16
N GLY A 87 -22.22 3.03 -7.50
CA GLY A 87 -22.50 1.79 -6.77
C GLY A 87 -23.52 1.95 -5.65
N ASN A 88 -23.44 3.02 -4.85
CA ASN A 88 -24.42 3.26 -3.79
C ASN A 88 -25.82 3.54 -4.33
N ARG A 89 -25.93 4.26 -5.45
CA ARG A 89 -27.22 4.52 -6.10
C ARG A 89 -27.81 3.22 -6.65
N LEU A 90 -26.99 2.41 -7.31
CA LEU A 90 -27.39 1.12 -7.85
C LEU A 90 -27.84 0.16 -6.73
N LEU A 91 -27.07 0.08 -5.64
CA LEU A 91 -27.41 -0.71 -4.46
C LEU A 91 -28.72 -0.24 -3.82
N LYS A 92 -28.96 1.07 -3.76
CA LYS A 92 -30.22 1.62 -3.25
C LYS A 92 -31.40 1.24 -4.13
N GLU A 93 -31.27 1.36 -5.44
CA GLU A 93 -32.32 0.96 -6.40
C GLU A 93 -32.60 -0.55 -6.31
N LEU A 94 -31.56 -1.39 -6.23
CA LEU A 94 -31.70 -2.85 -6.08
C LEU A 94 -32.28 -3.26 -4.71
N SER A 95 -32.01 -2.51 -3.65
CA SER A 95 -32.51 -2.83 -2.30
C SER A 95 -34.04 -2.87 -2.20
N VAL A 96 -34.74 -2.13 -3.07
CA VAL A 96 -36.21 -2.08 -3.09
C VAL A 96 -36.83 -3.41 -3.54
N TYR A 97 -36.08 -4.23 -4.29
CA TYR A 97 -36.54 -5.51 -4.85
C TYR A 97 -36.32 -6.71 -3.91
N VAL A 98 -35.72 -6.49 -2.73
CA VAL A 98 -35.44 -7.56 -1.77
C VAL A 98 -36.60 -7.70 -0.79
N VAL A 99 -37.26 -8.86 -0.79
CA VAL A 99 -38.50 -9.13 -0.04
C VAL A 99 -38.31 -9.05 1.49
N CYS A 100 -37.09 -9.28 1.98
CA CYS A 100 -36.72 -9.22 3.40
C CYS A 100 -35.96 -7.95 3.80
N CYS A 101 -36.24 -6.81 3.17
CA CYS A 101 -35.42 -5.61 3.33
C CYS A 101 -35.32 -5.08 4.77
N ASN A 102 -36.29 -5.32 5.66
CA ASN A 102 -36.30 -4.72 7.00
C ASN A 102 -35.31 -5.38 7.98
N ASP A 103 -35.27 -6.72 8.04
CA ASP A 103 -34.31 -7.47 8.86
C ASP A 103 -32.89 -7.39 8.29
N LEU A 104 -32.79 -7.35 6.96
CA LEU A 104 -31.54 -7.17 6.24
C LEU A 104 -30.90 -5.81 6.55
N LYS A 105 -31.71 -4.74 6.55
CA LYS A 105 -31.24 -3.39 6.85
C LYS A 105 -30.68 -3.27 8.26
N ALA A 106 -31.28 -3.95 9.25
CA ALA A 106 -30.77 -3.93 10.63
C ALA A 106 -29.36 -4.55 10.74
N HIS A 107 -29.06 -5.61 9.98
CA HIS A 107 -27.77 -6.31 10.01
C HIS A 107 -26.72 -5.73 9.04
N LEU A 108 -27.14 -4.98 8.01
CA LEU A 108 -26.27 -4.39 6.99
C LEU A 108 -26.13 -2.85 7.07
N LEU A 109 -26.57 -2.22 8.16
CA LEU A 109 -26.34 -0.78 8.37
C LEU A 109 -24.85 -0.52 8.62
N ILE A 110 -24.12 -0.20 7.55
CA ILE A 110 -22.70 0.15 7.59
C ILE A 110 -22.56 1.54 8.22
N ASN A 111 -22.01 1.60 9.42
CA ASN A 111 -21.61 2.81 10.13
C ASN A 111 -20.07 2.89 10.20
N GLY A 112 -19.52 4.10 10.39
CA GLY A 112 -18.06 4.34 10.37
C GLY A 112 -17.25 3.62 11.47
N THR A 113 -17.93 2.86 12.35
CA THR A 113 -17.34 2.00 13.37
C THR A 113 -17.07 0.59 12.89
N TRP A 114 -17.54 0.20 11.69
CA TRP A 114 -17.39 -1.14 11.15
C TRP A 114 -15.92 -1.58 11.10
N LYS A 115 -15.62 -2.68 11.78
CA LYS A 115 -14.33 -3.37 11.75
C LYS A 115 -14.45 -4.73 11.06
N GLN A 116 -13.31 -5.37 10.83
CA GLN A 116 -13.23 -6.70 10.24
C GLN A 116 -14.22 -7.75 10.79
N PRO A 117 -14.42 -7.88 12.13
CA PRO A 117 -15.35 -8.89 12.68
C PRO A 117 -16.83 -8.60 12.34
N GLU A 118 -17.24 -7.34 12.34
CA GLU A 118 -18.62 -6.94 12.03
C GLU A 118 -18.94 -7.18 10.55
N PHE A 119 -17.97 -6.89 9.67
CA PHE A 119 -18.08 -7.21 8.25
C PHE A 119 -18.20 -8.72 8.00
N SER A 120 -17.41 -9.55 8.70
CA SER A 120 -17.53 -11.00 8.58
C SER A 120 -18.86 -11.55 9.11
N ALA A 121 -19.41 -10.96 10.19
CA ALA A 121 -20.70 -11.36 10.72
C ALA A 121 -21.85 -11.03 9.75
N ALA A 122 -21.80 -9.87 9.09
CA ALA A 122 -22.77 -9.51 8.05
C ALA A 122 -22.68 -10.44 6.83
N LEU A 123 -21.47 -10.84 6.42
CA LEU A 123 -21.28 -11.82 5.33
C LEU A 123 -21.84 -13.21 5.68
N ASP A 124 -21.59 -13.69 6.89
CA ASP A 124 -22.11 -14.98 7.36
C ASP A 124 -23.65 -14.97 7.44
N TYR A 125 -24.24 -13.84 7.85
CA TYR A 125 -25.68 -13.63 7.79
C TYR A 125 -26.23 -13.71 6.36
N LEU A 126 -25.57 -13.05 5.40
CA LEU A 126 -25.98 -13.10 3.98
C LEU A 126 -25.87 -14.50 3.38
N GLN A 127 -24.86 -15.29 3.75
CA GLN A 127 -24.68 -16.66 3.25
C GLN A 127 -25.72 -17.64 3.79
N LYS A 128 -26.20 -17.43 5.02
CA LYS A 128 -27.20 -18.28 5.67
C LYS A 128 -28.65 -17.89 5.33
N SER A 129 -28.86 -16.66 4.87
CA SER A 129 -30.19 -16.13 4.57
C SER A 129 -30.60 -16.46 3.15
N ASP A 130 -31.77 -17.08 2.98
CA ASP A 130 -32.34 -17.38 1.66
C ASP A 130 -32.99 -16.11 1.07
N LEU A 131 -32.17 -15.28 0.41
CA LEU A 131 -32.57 -13.99 -0.14
C LEU A 131 -33.49 -14.17 -1.35
N LYS A 132 -34.79 -13.92 -1.18
CA LYS A 132 -35.76 -13.86 -2.28
C LYS A 132 -35.79 -12.47 -2.90
N ILE A 133 -35.47 -12.41 -4.19
CA ILE A 133 -35.56 -11.20 -5.03
C ILE A 133 -36.84 -11.32 -5.84
N GLU A 134 -37.75 -10.36 -5.70
CA GLU A 134 -39.02 -10.34 -6.43
C GLU A 134 -39.07 -9.13 -7.35
N SER A 135 -39.15 -9.38 -8.67
CA SER A 135 -39.16 -8.31 -9.68
C SER A 135 -40.49 -7.56 -9.80
N THR A 136 -41.49 -7.90 -8.99
CA THR A 136 -42.91 -7.55 -9.23
C THR A 136 -43.40 -6.32 -8.45
N ARG A 137 -42.58 -5.67 -7.62
CA ARG A 137 -42.94 -4.34 -7.07
C ARG A 137 -42.49 -3.22 -8.00
N CYS A 138 -43.21 -3.09 -9.11
CA CYS A 138 -43.19 -1.90 -9.95
C CYS A 138 -44.47 -1.11 -9.64
N GLU A 139 -44.41 -0.17 -8.70
CA GLU A 139 -45.33 0.96 -8.73
C GLU A 139 -44.54 2.25 -8.52
N VAL A 140 -44.67 3.10 -9.52
CA VAL A 140 -43.81 4.22 -9.86
C VAL A 140 -44.10 5.38 -8.90
N ALA A 141 -43.37 5.48 -7.80
CA ALA A 141 -43.42 6.67 -6.95
C ALA A 141 -42.50 7.76 -7.53
N GLY A 142 -42.96 8.46 -8.57
CA GLY A 142 -42.17 9.55 -9.14
C GLY A 142 -42.65 10.29 -10.38
N VAL A 143 -43.93 10.24 -10.77
CA VAL A 143 -44.52 11.27 -11.66
C VAL A 143 -45.88 11.68 -11.11
N SER A 144 -45.85 12.53 -10.09
CA SER A 144 -47.00 13.30 -9.62
C SER A 144 -46.54 14.75 -9.46
N GLY A 145 -46.73 15.51 -10.54
CA GLY A 145 -46.78 16.97 -10.58
C GLY A 145 -47.71 17.28 -11.74
N THR A 146 -49.02 17.39 -11.49
CA THR A 146 -49.75 18.65 -11.27
C THR A 146 -49.64 19.64 -12.44
N ALA A 147 -50.81 19.89 -13.04
CA ALA A 147 -51.19 20.92 -14.02
C ALA A 147 -50.94 20.61 -15.51
#